data_AF-A0A8C3P5L9-F1
#
_entry.id   AF-A0A8C3P5L9-F1
#
_cell.length_a   1.000
_cell.length_b   1.000
_cell.length_c   1.000
_cell.angle_alpha   90.00
_cell.angle_beta   90.00
_cell.angle_gamma   90.00
#
_symmetry.space_group_name_H-M   'P 1'
#
loop_
_entity.id
_entity.type
_entity.pdbx_description
1 polymer ?
#
loop_
_entity_poly.entity_id
_entity_poly.type
_entity_poly.pdbx_seq_one_letter_code
_entity_poly.pdbx_strand_id
1 'polypeptide(L)'
;MEAIEELAVQPCTSSLYLRPFRLSYRQNGTKKFWDFMRTHDSVSILIFNTSRQCFVVVKQFRPAVYMCEVERHQPQVFQNQDKESFPSLENPLPAVVGVTYELCAGIVDKPGLSLEETACEEVLEECGYRVSIADLRRITSYRSGVGVTGSRQTLFYAEVNDQMRTSGGGGQPEEGELIEVVEIPLGESMKFAYDETFPKTMGVIFSFMWFHNNIAPKLPKK
;
A
#
# COMPACT_ATOMS: atom_id res chain seq x y z
N MET A 1 11.49 10.64 5.60
CA MET A 1 10.09 11.02 5.31
C MET A 1 9.63 12.17 6.23
N GLU A 2 10.44 13.22 6.42
CA GLU A 2 10.23 14.12 7.57
C GLU A 2 9.66 15.49 7.21
N ALA A 3 10.08 16.07 6.09
CA ALA A 3 9.60 17.37 5.62
C ALA A 3 8.70 17.22 4.39
N ILE A 4 7.58 17.94 4.39
CA ILE A 4 6.74 18.17 3.22
C ILE A 4 6.70 19.68 3.04
N GLU A 5 7.09 20.12 1.86
CA GLU A 5 7.17 21.53 1.50
C GLU A 5 6.34 21.75 0.22
N GLU A 6 6.01 23.01 -0.08
CA GLU A 6 5.34 23.39 -1.33
C GLU A 6 4.03 22.64 -1.63
N LEU A 7 3.23 22.37 -0.59
CA LEU A 7 1.93 21.71 -0.74
C LEU A 7 0.96 22.53 -1.61
N ALA A 8 0.58 21.95 -2.75
CA ALA A 8 -0.44 22.49 -3.62
C ALA A 8 -1.41 21.39 -4.04
N VAL A 9 -2.72 21.68 -3.94
CA VAL A 9 -3.78 20.78 -4.44
C VAL A 9 -4.36 21.40 -5.70
N GLN A 10 -4.52 20.58 -6.74
CA GLN A 10 -4.93 21.00 -8.07
C GLN A 10 -5.94 20.01 -8.65
N PRO A 11 -6.75 20.41 -9.65
CA PRO A 11 -7.59 19.48 -10.39
C PRO A 11 -6.78 18.33 -11.01
N CYS A 12 -7.19 17.08 -10.74
CA CYS A 12 -6.57 15.89 -11.31
C CYS A 12 -7.17 15.58 -12.70
N THR A 13 -6.63 16.23 -13.75
CA THR A 13 -7.18 16.16 -15.11
C THR A 13 -6.41 15.24 -16.06
N SER A 14 -5.12 15.00 -15.83
CA SER A 14 -4.23 14.27 -16.75
C SER A 14 -3.36 13.22 -16.05
N SER A 15 -3.89 12.54 -15.03
CA SER A 15 -3.12 11.51 -14.33
C SER A 15 -2.91 10.25 -15.18
N LEU A 16 -1.69 9.70 -15.10
CA LEU A 16 -1.31 8.42 -15.72
C LEU A 16 -1.94 7.24 -14.97
N TYR A 17 -2.12 7.36 -13.66
CA TYR A 17 -2.51 6.28 -12.76
C TYR A 17 -3.99 6.28 -12.37
N LEU A 18 -4.61 7.47 -12.34
CA LEU A 18 -5.99 7.68 -11.87
C LEU A 18 -6.82 8.36 -12.95
N ARG A 19 -7.99 7.81 -13.27
CA ARG A 19 -8.93 8.47 -14.19
C ARG A 19 -10.35 8.45 -13.62
N PRO A 20 -10.95 9.62 -13.32
CA PRO A 20 -12.33 9.68 -12.81
C PRO A 20 -13.33 9.45 -13.94
N PHE A 21 -14.41 8.72 -13.63
CA PHE A 21 -15.52 8.43 -14.54
C PHE A 21 -16.85 8.48 -13.80
N ARG A 22 -17.91 8.87 -14.52
CA ARG A 22 -19.30 8.76 -14.06
C ARG A 22 -20.03 7.71 -14.90
N LEU A 23 -20.52 6.67 -14.26
CA LEU A 23 -21.38 5.66 -14.87
C LEU A 23 -22.86 6.04 -14.68
N SER A 24 -23.59 6.18 -15.78
CA SER A 24 -25.06 6.28 -15.77
C SER A 24 -25.66 4.95 -16.19
N TYR A 25 -26.53 4.37 -15.37
CA TYR A 25 -27.14 3.05 -15.64
C TYR A 25 -28.56 2.96 -15.11
N ARG A 26 -29.30 1.92 -15.52
CA ARG A 26 -30.62 1.59 -14.99
C ARG A 26 -30.57 0.19 -14.38
N GLN A 27 -31.02 0.07 -13.14
CA GLN A 27 -31.11 -1.21 -12.43
C GLN A 27 -32.52 -1.37 -11.90
N ASN A 28 -33.20 -2.45 -12.32
CA ASN A 28 -34.59 -2.74 -11.95
C ASN A 28 -35.52 -1.54 -12.15
N GLY A 29 -35.46 -0.91 -13.33
CA GLY A 29 -36.26 0.27 -13.66
C GLY A 29 -35.75 1.60 -13.08
N THR A 30 -34.87 1.57 -12.06
CA THR A 30 -34.37 2.78 -11.39
C THR A 30 -33.12 3.31 -12.09
N LYS A 31 -33.15 4.59 -12.50
CA LYS A 31 -31.96 5.28 -13.04
C LYS A 31 -31.00 5.64 -11.91
N LYS A 32 -29.72 5.34 -12.08
CA LYS A 32 -28.65 5.57 -11.11
C LYS A 32 -27.45 6.21 -11.79
N PHE A 33 -26.68 6.93 -10.98
CA PHE A 33 -25.36 7.45 -11.33
C PHE A 33 -24.38 6.97 -10.27
N TRP A 34 -23.16 6.63 -10.69
CA TRP A 34 -22.09 6.27 -9.77
C TRP A 34 -20.76 6.79 -10.29
N ASP A 35 -20.00 7.44 -9.43
CA ASP A 35 -18.67 7.94 -9.74
C ASP A 35 -17.63 6.91 -9.30
N PHE A 36 -16.63 6.68 -10.14
CA PHE A 36 -15.55 5.74 -9.86
C PHE A 36 -14.24 6.24 -10.47
N MET A 37 -13.12 5.78 -9.92
CA MET A 37 -11.78 6.04 -10.42
C MET A 37 -11.22 4.75 -11.03
N ARG A 38 -10.85 4.78 -12.30
CA ARG A 38 -10.07 3.69 -12.88
C ARG A 38 -8.64 3.76 -12.35
N THR A 39 -8.16 2.65 -11.80
CA THR A 39 -6.79 2.44 -11.32
C THR A 39 -6.26 1.11 -11.86
N HIS A 40 -5.02 0.78 -11.52
CA HIS A 40 -4.40 -0.50 -11.85
C HIS A 40 -4.81 -1.61 -10.88
N ASP A 41 -4.79 -2.86 -11.36
CA ASP A 41 -4.68 -4.04 -10.50
C ASP A 41 -3.28 -4.05 -9.85
N SER A 42 -3.09 -4.78 -8.76
CA SER A 42 -1.83 -4.80 -8.01
C SER A 42 -1.49 -6.19 -7.45
N VAL A 43 -0.24 -6.35 -7.03
CA VAL A 43 0.24 -7.45 -6.19
C VAL A 43 0.66 -6.92 -4.82
N SER A 44 0.58 -7.76 -3.80
CA SER A 44 1.19 -7.51 -2.49
C SER A 44 1.81 -8.79 -1.95
N ILE A 45 2.86 -8.68 -1.16
CA ILE A 45 3.67 -9.80 -0.70
C ILE A 45 3.85 -9.73 0.81
N LEU A 46 3.41 -10.78 1.51
CA LEU A 46 3.84 -11.04 2.87
C LEU A 46 5.23 -11.69 2.83
N ILE A 47 6.23 -11.00 3.37
CA ILE A 47 7.60 -11.50 3.42
C ILE A 47 7.91 -11.90 4.87
N PHE A 48 8.40 -13.13 5.07
CA PHE A 48 8.86 -13.60 6.37
C PHE A 48 10.36 -13.93 6.32
N ASN A 49 11.15 -13.23 7.13
CA ASN A 49 12.57 -13.50 7.29
C ASN A 49 12.78 -14.62 8.30
N THR A 50 13.21 -15.78 7.81
CA THR A 50 13.43 -17.00 8.59
C THR A 50 14.66 -16.92 9.49
N SER A 51 15.72 -16.19 9.09
CA SER A 51 16.92 -15.99 9.91
C SER A 51 16.61 -15.24 11.20
N ARG A 52 15.77 -14.20 11.11
CA ARG A 52 15.48 -13.27 12.21
C ARG A 52 14.08 -13.41 12.81
N GLN A 53 13.25 -14.29 12.25
CA GLN A 53 11.89 -14.57 12.72
C GLN A 53 11.03 -13.30 12.81
N CYS A 54 11.07 -12.50 11.75
CA CYS A 54 10.33 -11.25 11.63
C CYS A 54 9.64 -11.15 10.27
N PHE A 55 8.53 -10.43 10.22
CA PHE A 55 7.93 -9.98 8.98
C PHE A 55 8.70 -8.79 8.45
N VAL A 56 8.96 -8.79 7.15
CA VAL A 56 9.48 -7.62 6.44
C VAL A 56 8.28 -6.90 5.84
N VAL A 57 8.04 -5.70 6.33
CA VAL A 57 7.01 -4.78 5.84
C VAL A 57 7.69 -3.49 5.41
N VAL A 58 6.96 -2.61 4.74
CA VAL A 58 7.46 -1.29 4.38
C VAL A 58 6.64 -0.22 5.08
N LYS A 59 7.21 0.96 5.25
CA LYS A 59 6.42 2.17 5.52
C LYS A 59 6.83 3.27 4.55
N GLN A 60 5.84 4.04 4.15
CA GLN A 60 6.00 5.12 3.17
C GLN A 60 4.95 6.20 3.40
N PHE A 61 5.21 7.40 2.88
CA PHE A 61 4.25 8.49 2.92
C PHE A 61 3.18 8.31 1.85
N ARG A 62 1.90 8.32 2.25
CA ARG A 62 0.75 8.26 1.34
C ARG A 62 0.04 9.62 1.33
N PRO A 63 0.15 10.41 0.25
CA PRO A 63 -0.46 11.74 0.16
C PRO A 63 -1.98 11.75 0.41
N ALA A 64 -2.70 10.71 -0.04
CA ALA A 64 -4.15 10.61 0.19
C ALA A 64 -4.50 10.45 1.68
N VAL A 65 -3.69 9.71 2.45
CA VAL A 65 -3.88 9.55 3.90
C VAL A 65 -3.61 10.87 4.60
N TYR A 66 -2.50 11.53 4.24
CA TYR A 66 -2.17 12.86 4.75
C TYR A 66 -3.28 13.87 4.51
N MET A 67 -3.82 13.97 3.29
CA MET A 67 -4.87 14.92 2.97
C MET A 67 -6.18 14.64 3.71
N CYS A 68 -6.52 13.37 3.95
CA CYS A 68 -7.66 13.01 4.81
C CYS A 68 -7.44 13.47 6.26
N GLU A 69 -6.21 13.37 6.79
CA GLU A 69 -5.90 13.90 8.12
C GLU A 69 -5.95 15.43 8.16
N VAL A 70 -5.46 16.11 7.12
CA VAL A 70 -5.60 17.56 6.98
C VAL A 70 -7.06 17.97 6.98
N GLU A 71 -7.94 17.29 6.23
CA GLU A 71 -9.38 17.57 6.22
C GLU A 71 -10.01 17.42 7.62
N ARG A 72 -9.60 16.40 8.39
CA ARG A 72 -10.11 16.17 9.75
C ARG A 72 -9.68 17.25 10.73
N HIS A 73 -8.43 17.68 10.67
CA HIS A 73 -7.85 18.65 11.61
C HIS A 73 -8.12 20.10 11.19
N GLN A 74 -8.29 20.35 9.88
CA GLN A 74 -8.44 21.66 9.27
C GLN A 74 -9.58 21.66 8.22
N PRO A 75 -10.83 21.33 8.61
CA PRO A 75 -11.95 21.17 7.68
C PRO A 75 -12.26 22.43 6.86
N GLN A 76 -11.92 23.60 7.38
CA GLN A 76 -12.05 24.89 6.69
C GLN A 76 -11.29 24.95 5.35
N VAL A 77 -10.22 24.16 5.20
CA VAL A 77 -9.46 24.05 3.94
C VAL A 77 -10.33 23.51 2.80
N PHE A 78 -11.33 22.67 3.11
CA PHE A 78 -12.17 21.97 2.14
C PHE A 78 -13.59 22.55 2.01
N GLN A 79 -13.96 23.56 2.81
CA GLN A 79 -15.32 24.13 2.86
C GLN A 79 -15.60 25.18 1.77
N ASN A 80 -14.58 25.78 1.15
CA ASN A 80 -14.74 26.80 0.10
C ASN A 80 -14.40 26.23 -1.30
N GLN A 81 -15.26 25.37 -1.83
CA GLN A 81 -15.03 24.63 -3.09
C GLN A 81 -15.27 25.43 -4.39
N ASP A 82 -15.61 26.72 -4.31
CA ASP A 82 -15.90 27.55 -5.48
C ASP A 82 -14.65 28.09 -6.20
N LYS A 83 -13.44 27.75 -5.75
CA LYS A 83 -12.20 28.20 -6.39
C LYS A 83 -11.39 27.03 -6.88
N GLU A 84 -11.02 27.07 -8.15
CA GLU A 84 -10.00 26.22 -8.80
C GLU A 84 -8.60 26.31 -8.15
N SER A 85 -8.48 27.01 -7.01
CA SER A 85 -7.28 27.16 -6.20
C SER A 85 -7.57 26.73 -4.76
N PHE A 86 -6.90 25.67 -4.29
CA PHE A 86 -6.82 25.41 -2.87
C PHE A 86 -6.07 26.56 -2.17
N PRO A 87 -6.56 27.04 -1.01
CA PRO A 87 -5.79 28.00 -0.21
C PRO A 87 -4.46 27.37 0.22
N SER A 88 -3.40 28.18 0.27
CA SER A 88 -2.10 27.75 0.82
C SER A 88 -2.31 27.22 2.24
N LEU A 89 -1.82 26.02 2.53
CA LEU A 89 -1.85 25.49 3.89
C LEU A 89 -0.89 26.33 4.76
N GLU A 90 -1.44 27.28 5.52
CA GLU A 90 -0.62 28.16 6.37
C GLU A 90 0.10 27.39 7.49
N ASN A 91 -0.44 26.24 7.90
CA ASN A 91 0.13 25.39 8.95
C ASN A 91 0.01 23.90 8.56
N PRO A 92 0.93 23.35 7.75
CA PRO A 92 0.91 21.93 7.38
C PRO A 92 1.06 21.01 8.59
N LEU A 93 0.33 19.90 8.57
CA LEU A 93 0.53 18.82 9.55
C LEU A 93 1.91 18.17 9.32
N PRO A 94 2.53 17.58 10.36
CA PRO A 94 3.77 16.82 10.20
C PRO A 94 3.61 15.64 9.23
N ALA A 95 4.62 15.35 8.41
CA ALA A 95 4.57 14.30 7.38
C ALA A 95 4.17 12.92 7.92
N VAL A 96 4.55 12.61 9.15
CA VAL A 96 4.28 11.34 9.83
C VAL A 96 2.80 10.97 9.87
N VAL A 97 1.88 11.95 9.85
CA VAL A 97 0.43 11.67 9.86
C VAL A 97 -0.04 11.00 8.56
N GLY A 98 0.73 11.11 7.49
CA GLY A 98 0.49 10.42 6.22
C GLY A 98 1.31 9.14 6.04
N VAL A 99 2.12 8.73 7.02
CA VAL A 99 2.95 7.53 6.91
C VAL A 99 2.15 6.29 7.30
N THR A 100 2.19 5.29 6.43
CA THR A 100 1.47 4.02 6.59
C THR A 100 2.42 2.84 6.54
N TYR A 101 2.13 1.80 7.34
CA TYR A 101 2.78 0.51 7.28
C TYR A 101 2.03 -0.43 6.35
N GLU A 102 2.76 -1.04 5.42
CA GLU A 102 2.21 -1.74 4.27
C GLU A 102 2.99 -3.01 3.98
N LEU A 103 2.36 -3.93 3.26
CA LEU A 103 3.10 -5.00 2.62
C LEU A 103 3.88 -4.43 1.43
N CYS A 104 4.98 -5.09 1.07
CA CYS A 104 5.62 -4.83 -0.21
C CYS A 104 4.60 -5.04 -1.34
N ALA A 105 4.47 -4.09 -2.26
CA ALA A 105 3.38 -4.08 -3.23
C ALA A 105 3.65 -3.23 -4.47
N GLY A 106 3.18 -3.70 -5.62
CA GLY A 106 3.35 -3.05 -6.91
C GLY A 106 2.09 -3.06 -7.76
N ILE A 107 1.98 -2.08 -8.67
CA ILE A 107 0.92 -2.07 -9.68
C ILE A 107 1.26 -3.02 -10.84
N VAL A 108 0.23 -3.57 -11.47
CA VAL A 108 0.39 -4.42 -12.66
C VAL A 108 0.22 -3.53 -13.89
N ASP A 109 1.32 -2.92 -14.32
CA ASP A 109 1.35 -1.94 -15.42
C ASP A 109 2.39 -2.28 -16.51
N LYS A 110 3.40 -3.09 -16.20
CA LYS A 110 4.41 -3.59 -17.16
C LYS A 110 3.82 -4.68 -18.08
N PRO A 111 3.73 -4.47 -19.40
CA PRO A 111 3.18 -5.46 -20.33
C PRO A 111 4.03 -6.72 -20.40
N GLY A 112 3.39 -7.88 -20.32
CA GLY A 112 4.05 -9.18 -20.52
C GLY A 112 4.64 -9.82 -19.27
N LEU A 113 4.67 -9.11 -18.13
CA LEU A 113 5.01 -9.72 -16.83
C LEU A 113 3.80 -10.47 -16.25
N SER A 114 4.07 -11.63 -15.68
CA SER A 114 3.16 -12.34 -14.78
C SER A 114 3.07 -11.64 -13.42
N LEU A 115 2.03 -11.99 -12.64
CA LEU A 115 1.87 -11.44 -11.29
C LEU A 115 3.02 -11.84 -10.36
N GLU A 116 3.55 -13.04 -10.56
CA GLU A 116 4.69 -13.58 -9.83
C GLU A 116 5.99 -12.84 -10.19
N GLU A 117 6.21 -12.54 -11.48
CA GLU A 117 7.36 -11.72 -11.90
C GLU A 117 7.29 -10.32 -11.32
N THR A 118 6.14 -9.65 -11.41
CA THR A 118 5.94 -8.34 -10.76
C THR A 118 6.22 -8.45 -9.26
N ALA A 119 5.68 -9.46 -8.57
CA ALA A 119 5.91 -9.62 -7.13
C ALA A 119 7.39 -9.81 -6.77
N CYS A 120 8.16 -10.54 -7.58
CA CYS A 120 9.59 -10.70 -7.36
C CYS A 120 10.38 -9.39 -7.60
N GLU A 121 10.00 -8.60 -8.61
CA GLU A 121 10.62 -7.29 -8.86
C GLU A 121 10.42 -6.35 -7.67
N GLU A 122 9.19 -6.24 -7.17
CA GLU A 122 8.84 -5.39 -6.03
C GLU A 122 9.59 -5.78 -4.75
N VAL A 123 9.70 -7.08 -4.46
CA VAL A 123 10.42 -7.57 -3.27
C VAL A 123 11.91 -7.21 -3.33
N LEU A 124 12.51 -7.21 -4.52
CA LEU A 124 13.90 -6.80 -4.71
C LEU A 124 14.06 -5.28 -4.57
N GLU A 125 13.14 -4.53 -5.16
CA GLU A 125 13.16 -3.08 -5.23
C GLU A 125 12.86 -2.42 -3.88
N GLU A 126 11.72 -2.74 -3.29
CA GLU A 126 11.27 -2.10 -2.05
C GLU A 126 11.99 -2.67 -0.83
N CYS A 127 12.28 -3.98 -0.82
CA CYS A 127 12.76 -4.70 0.37
C CYS A 127 14.20 -5.23 0.26
N GLY A 128 14.81 -5.21 -0.93
CA GLY A 128 16.20 -5.60 -1.15
C GLY A 128 16.45 -7.11 -1.19
N TYR A 129 15.40 -7.94 -1.23
CA TYR A 129 15.51 -9.41 -1.23
C TYR A 129 15.32 -10.01 -2.62
N ARG A 130 16.18 -10.96 -2.99
CA ARG A 130 15.99 -11.73 -4.23
C ARG A 130 15.15 -12.97 -3.95
N VAL A 131 13.93 -13.01 -4.49
CA VAL A 131 13.00 -14.14 -4.41
C VAL A 131 12.77 -14.72 -5.81
N SER A 132 12.68 -16.05 -5.92
CA SER A 132 12.32 -16.70 -7.19
C SER A 132 10.81 -16.93 -7.28
N ILE A 133 10.27 -17.00 -8.50
CA ILE A 133 8.86 -17.29 -8.75
C ILE A 133 8.42 -18.61 -8.10
N ALA A 134 9.30 -19.61 -8.06
CA ALA A 134 9.02 -20.92 -7.48
C ALA A 134 8.83 -20.87 -5.94
N ASP A 135 9.39 -19.85 -5.29
CA ASP A 135 9.30 -19.64 -3.84
C ASP A 135 8.09 -18.78 -3.45
N LEU A 136 7.42 -18.15 -4.42
CA LEU A 136 6.19 -17.41 -4.18
C LEU A 136 5.01 -18.37 -3.99
N ARG A 137 4.29 -18.16 -2.89
CA ARG A 137 3.02 -18.84 -2.63
C ARG A 137 1.88 -17.86 -2.73
N ARG A 138 0.98 -18.06 -3.70
CA ARG A 138 -0.28 -17.31 -3.75
C ARG A 138 -1.12 -17.60 -2.51
N ILE A 139 -1.54 -16.54 -1.81
CA ILE A 139 -2.50 -16.62 -0.69
C ILE A 139 -3.92 -16.52 -1.24
N THR A 140 -4.26 -15.39 -1.85
CA THR A 140 -5.62 -15.09 -2.33
C THR A 140 -5.63 -13.85 -3.25
N SER A 141 -6.82 -13.38 -3.64
CA SER A 141 -7.02 -12.05 -4.21
C SER A 141 -8.33 -11.43 -3.74
N TYR A 142 -8.39 -10.10 -3.71
CA TYR A 142 -9.56 -9.34 -3.27
C TYR A 142 -9.77 -8.07 -4.10
N ARG A 143 -10.93 -7.43 -3.91
CA ARG A 143 -11.27 -6.13 -4.51
C ARG A 143 -10.95 -5.01 -3.53
N SER A 144 -10.07 -4.09 -3.93
CA SER A 144 -9.73 -2.89 -3.17
C SER A 144 -10.65 -1.74 -3.58
N GLY A 145 -10.93 -0.83 -2.65
CA GLY A 145 -11.72 0.38 -2.90
C GLY A 145 -13.07 0.13 -3.57
N VAL A 146 -13.85 -0.88 -3.15
CA VAL A 146 -15.05 -1.36 -3.86
C VAL A 146 -16.10 -0.29 -4.22
N GLY A 147 -16.16 0.82 -3.48
CA GLY A 147 -17.08 1.94 -3.76
C GLY A 147 -16.53 2.97 -4.74
N VAL A 148 -15.22 2.96 -5.01
CA VAL A 148 -14.50 4.02 -5.72
C VAL A 148 -13.64 3.47 -6.85
N THR A 149 -12.79 2.47 -6.63
CA THR A 149 -11.84 1.96 -7.63
C THR A 149 -12.23 0.57 -8.15
N GLY A 150 -12.58 -0.35 -7.26
CA GLY A 150 -12.89 -1.74 -7.60
C GLY A 150 -11.70 -2.54 -8.15
N SER A 151 -10.46 -2.06 -7.98
CA SER A 151 -9.24 -2.71 -8.45
C SER A 151 -9.02 -4.06 -7.77
N ARG A 152 -8.39 -5.01 -8.45
CA ARG A 152 -8.04 -6.30 -7.86
C ARG A 152 -6.62 -6.24 -7.30
N GLN A 153 -6.45 -6.74 -6.08
CA GLN A 153 -5.13 -7.00 -5.50
C GLN A 153 -4.93 -8.50 -5.32
N THR A 154 -3.78 -9.00 -5.74
CA THR A 154 -3.34 -10.38 -5.52
C THR A 154 -2.32 -10.42 -4.40
N LEU A 155 -2.53 -11.28 -3.39
CA LEU A 155 -1.64 -11.43 -2.25
C LEU A 155 -0.81 -12.70 -2.37
N PHE A 156 0.50 -12.56 -2.25
CA PHE A 156 1.50 -13.63 -2.18
C PHE A 156 2.18 -13.70 -0.82
N TYR A 157 2.87 -14.81 -0.59
CA TYR A 157 3.74 -15.07 0.55
C TYR A 157 5.11 -15.53 0.05
N ALA A 158 6.17 -15.04 0.69
CA ALA A 158 7.54 -15.45 0.42
C ALA A 158 8.32 -15.62 1.74
N GLU A 159 9.18 -16.64 1.78
CA GLU A 159 10.20 -16.76 2.82
C GLU A 159 11.53 -16.21 2.30
N VAL A 160 12.20 -15.43 3.14
CA VAL A 160 13.55 -14.92 2.88
C VAL A 160 14.49 -15.26 4.03
N ASN A 161 15.78 -15.13 3.78
CA ASN A 161 16.82 -15.22 4.79
C ASN A 161 17.86 -14.12 4.55
N ASP A 162 18.79 -13.93 5.49
CA ASP A 162 19.73 -12.82 5.41
C ASP A 162 20.72 -12.92 4.24
N GLN A 163 20.94 -14.11 3.67
CA GLN A 163 21.79 -14.32 2.49
C GLN A 163 21.11 -13.87 1.19
N MET A 164 19.78 -13.78 1.19
CA MET A 164 19.00 -13.33 0.03
C MET A 164 18.93 -11.80 -0.08
N ARG A 165 19.43 -11.07 0.94
CA ARG A 165 19.44 -9.61 0.95
C ARG A 165 20.59 -9.10 0.08
N THR A 166 20.25 -8.36 -0.97
CA THR A 166 21.20 -7.82 -1.95
C THR A 166 21.36 -6.30 -1.85
N SER A 167 20.40 -5.60 -1.25
CA SER A 167 20.44 -4.15 -1.04
C SER A 167 19.68 -3.75 0.23
N GLY A 168 19.63 -2.45 0.50
CA GLY A 168 18.81 -1.88 1.57
C GLY A 168 17.30 -1.92 1.30
N GLY A 169 16.88 -2.17 0.04
CA GLY A 169 15.55 -1.82 -0.45
C GLY A 169 15.41 -0.31 -0.65
N GLY A 170 14.16 0.17 -0.65
CA GLY A 170 13.86 1.61 -0.62
C GLY A 170 13.02 2.14 -1.80
N GLY A 171 12.67 1.29 -2.77
CA GLY A 171 11.92 1.70 -3.96
C GLY A 171 12.83 2.29 -5.04
N GLN A 172 12.24 2.98 -6.01
CA GLN A 172 12.92 3.71 -7.08
C GLN A 172 12.95 5.23 -6.81
N PRO A 173 14.12 5.79 -6.44
CA PRO A 173 14.25 7.23 -6.22
C PRO A 173 13.95 8.07 -7.47
N GLU A 174 14.22 7.53 -8.66
CA GLU A 174 13.92 8.19 -9.94
C GLU A 174 12.41 8.35 -10.19
N GLU A 175 11.60 7.48 -9.59
CA GLU A 175 10.13 7.56 -9.60
C GLU A 175 9.58 8.36 -8.40
N GLY A 176 10.46 8.91 -7.56
CA GLY A 176 10.10 9.70 -6.39
C GLY A 176 9.72 8.85 -5.17
N GLU A 177 10.02 7.55 -5.19
CA GLU A 177 9.73 6.68 -4.07
C GLU A 177 10.69 6.91 -2.89
N LEU A 178 10.12 6.90 -1.69
CA LEU A 178 10.86 6.98 -0.44
C LEU A 178 10.29 5.99 0.55
N ILE A 179 10.77 4.75 0.44
CA ILE A 179 10.26 3.61 1.19
C ILE A 179 11.28 3.21 2.26
N GLU A 180 10.81 2.89 3.47
CA GLU A 180 11.64 2.35 4.54
C GLU A 180 11.22 0.92 4.85
N VAL A 181 12.19 0.00 4.84
CA VAL A 181 11.99 -1.39 5.25
C VAL A 181 11.92 -1.47 6.77
N VAL A 182 10.86 -2.08 7.28
CA VAL A 182 10.64 -2.28 8.72
C VAL A 182 10.46 -3.76 9.02
N GLU A 183 11.03 -4.19 10.14
CA GLU A 183 10.93 -5.56 10.61
C GLU A 183 10.02 -5.64 11.84
N ILE A 184 9.00 -6.48 11.74
CA ILE A 184 8.06 -6.73 12.83
C ILE A 184 8.30 -8.15 13.35
N PRO A 185 8.85 -8.32 14.56
CA PRO A 185 9.07 -9.65 15.14
C PRO A 185 7.80 -10.50 15.15
N LEU A 186 7.91 -11.80 14.87
CA LEU A 186 6.75 -12.71 14.82
C LEU A 186 5.89 -12.66 16.10
N GLY A 187 6.53 -12.58 17.26
CA GLY A 187 5.85 -12.50 18.56
C GLY A 187 5.07 -11.21 18.78
N GLU A 188 5.49 -10.10 18.15
CA GLU A 188 4.84 -8.79 18.29
C GLU A 188 3.82 -8.50 17.18
N SER A 189 3.75 -9.34 16.15
CA SER A 189 3.01 -9.01 14.92
C SER A 189 1.52 -8.81 15.16
N MET A 190 0.90 -9.59 16.04
CA MET A 190 -0.52 -9.40 16.36
C MET A 190 -0.75 -8.18 17.24
N LYS A 191 0.15 -7.89 18.18
CA LYS A 191 0.08 -6.64 18.96
C LYS A 191 0.18 -5.43 18.03
N PHE A 192 1.14 -5.45 17.10
CA PHE A 192 1.27 -4.44 16.06
C PHE A 192 0.00 -4.32 15.22
N ALA A 193 -0.60 -5.45 14.81
CA ALA A 193 -1.82 -5.45 13.99
C ALA A 193 -2.99 -4.70 14.67
N TYR A 194 -3.17 -4.89 15.98
CA TYR A 194 -4.25 -4.24 16.75
C TYR A 194 -3.92 -2.82 17.25
N ASP A 195 -2.66 -2.40 17.23
CA ASP A 195 -2.25 -1.09 17.73
C ASP A 195 -2.56 0.02 16.72
N GLU A 196 -3.65 0.76 16.94
CA GLU A 196 -4.12 1.84 16.06
C GLU A 196 -3.17 3.04 15.95
N THR A 197 -2.16 3.15 16.81
CA THR A 197 -1.14 4.21 16.72
C THR A 197 -0.20 4.05 15.52
N PHE A 198 -0.19 2.86 14.90
CA PHE A 198 0.48 2.60 13.63
C PHE A 198 -0.54 2.50 12.50
N PRO A 199 -0.73 3.55 11.68
CA PRO A 199 -1.58 3.49 10.50
C PRO A 199 -1.09 2.36 9.58
N LYS A 200 -1.96 1.42 9.24
CA LYS A 200 -1.58 0.24 8.45
C LYS A 200 -2.72 -0.25 7.57
N THR A 201 -2.36 -0.93 6.50
CA THR A 201 -3.37 -1.48 5.58
C THR A 201 -3.99 -2.76 6.11
N MET A 202 -5.23 -3.04 5.68
CA MET A 202 -5.89 -4.32 5.96
C MET A 202 -5.09 -5.53 5.45
N GLY A 203 -4.25 -5.33 4.41
CA GLY A 203 -3.35 -6.36 3.90
C GLY A 203 -2.35 -6.84 4.96
N VAL A 204 -1.77 -5.93 5.74
CA VAL A 204 -0.87 -6.27 6.85
C VAL A 204 -1.60 -7.09 7.92
N ILE A 205 -2.76 -6.62 8.37
CA ILE A 205 -3.55 -7.29 9.41
C ILE A 205 -3.95 -8.70 8.95
N PHE A 206 -4.55 -8.80 7.75
CA PHE A 206 -5.01 -10.07 7.20
C PHE A 206 -3.86 -11.07 7.00
N SER A 207 -2.73 -10.60 6.45
CA SER A 207 -1.59 -11.46 6.14
C SER A 207 -0.91 -12.00 7.41
N PHE A 208 -0.81 -11.20 8.46
CA PHE A 208 -0.32 -11.67 9.77
C PHE A 208 -1.25 -12.73 10.36
N MET A 209 -2.57 -12.49 10.36
CA MET A 209 -3.55 -13.50 10.80
C MET A 209 -3.46 -14.79 9.97
N TRP A 210 -3.35 -14.66 8.65
CA TRP A 210 -3.19 -15.79 7.75
C TRP A 210 -1.91 -16.59 8.09
N PHE A 211 -0.79 -15.91 8.32
CA PHE A 211 0.48 -16.55 8.67
C PHE A 211 0.37 -17.33 9.98
N HIS A 212 -0.19 -16.72 11.03
CA HIS A 212 -0.39 -17.35 12.33
C HIS A 212 -1.27 -18.61 12.24
N ASN A 213 -2.23 -18.63 11.31
CA ASN A 213 -3.11 -19.79 11.11
C ASN A 213 -2.51 -20.87 10.20
N ASN A 214 -1.64 -20.52 9.25
CA ASN A 214 -1.25 -21.41 8.15
C ASN A 214 0.23 -21.81 8.11
N ILE A 215 1.10 -20.96 8.66
CA ILE A 215 2.56 -21.11 8.60
C ILE A 215 3.13 -21.29 10.01
N ALA A 216 2.83 -20.39 10.95
CA ALA A 216 3.39 -20.42 12.30
C ALA A 216 3.26 -21.79 13.02
N PRO A 217 2.14 -22.55 12.90
CA PRO A 217 2.01 -23.85 13.55
C PRO A 217 2.98 -24.92 13.03
N LYS A 218 3.58 -24.70 11.85
CA LYS A 218 4.54 -25.60 11.18
C LYS A 218 5.98 -25.19 11.42
N LEU A 219 6.22 -24.00 11.98
CA LEU A 219 7.56 -23.57 12.31
C LEU A 219 8.12 -24.46 13.43
N PRO A 220 9.42 -24.78 13.39
CA PRO A 220 10.06 -25.50 14.48
C PRO A 220 9.90 -24.70 15.76
N LYS A 221 9.38 -25.35 16.81
CA LYS A 221 9.35 -24.76 18.15
C LYS A 221 10.80 -24.64 18.63
N LYS A 222 11.25 -23.41 18.87
CA LYS A 222 12.51 -23.16 19.58
C LYS A 222 12.34 -23.43 21.07
#